data_AF-A0A1L3ZRJ5-F1
#
_entry.id   AF-A0A1L3ZRJ5-F1
#
_cell.length_a   1.000
_cell.length_b   1.000
_cell.length_c   1.000
_cell.angle_alpha   90.00
_cell.angle_beta   90.00
_cell.angle_gamma   90.00
#
_symmetry.space_group_name_H-M   'P 1'
#
loop_
_entity.id
_entity.type
_entity.pdbx_description
1 polymer ?
#
loop_
_entity_poly.entity_id
_entity_poly.type
_entity_poly.pdbx_seq_one_letter_code
_entity_poly.pdbx_strand_id
1 'polypeptide(L)'
;MPYLRNCWYLAAWSDEVGDEFLERRLLGDSVLMYRLSDGSVAALSNRCPHRFAPLHLGKRVGDAIQCPYHGLQYASDGSCIANPQGNRATPAAARLHRYPVNERFGAIWYWPGDPSLADPSAIPDLSFLTDARSVGVHGYLHTEANYELLSDNILDLGHADYLHPTSLGSKLNQPLENRWSH
;
A
#
# COMPACT_ATOMS: atom_id res chain seq x y z
N MET A 1 16.54 8.22 3.58
CA MET A 1 16.72 7.58 2.27
C MET A 1 15.73 8.22 1.31
N PRO A 2 16.14 8.71 0.15
CA PRO A 2 15.20 9.23 -0.84
C PRO A 2 14.35 8.07 -1.38
N TYR A 3 13.05 8.31 -1.56
CA TYR A 3 12.15 7.36 -2.22
C TYR A 3 11.75 7.92 -3.59
N LEU A 4 11.55 7.04 -4.59
CA LEU A 4 10.92 7.45 -5.84
C LEU A 4 9.45 7.72 -5.56
N ARG A 5 9.01 8.99 -5.66
CA ARG A 5 7.62 9.35 -5.33
C ARG A 5 6.70 9.41 -6.54
N ASN A 6 7.21 9.77 -7.71
CA ASN A 6 6.41 9.90 -8.94
C ASN A 6 6.30 8.55 -9.67
N CYS A 7 5.78 7.54 -9.00
CA CYS A 7 5.45 6.24 -9.57
C CYS A 7 4.36 5.54 -8.75
N TRP A 8 3.65 4.61 -9.39
CA TRP A 8 2.64 3.79 -8.73
C TRP A 8 3.28 2.68 -7.89
N TYR A 9 2.77 2.50 -6.68
CA TYR A 9 3.15 1.42 -5.79
C TYR A 9 1.92 0.61 -5.40
N LEU A 10 2.07 -0.70 -5.27
CA LEU A 10 1.06 -1.57 -4.67
C LEU A 10 1.02 -1.28 -3.16
N ALA A 11 -0.11 -0.76 -2.66
CA ALA A 11 -0.31 -0.37 -1.27
C ALA A 11 -0.91 -1.50 -0.41
N ALA A 12 -1.81 -2.27 -1.02
CA ALA A 12 -2.54 -3.37 -0.42
C ALA A 12 -3.17 -4.23 -1.51
N TRP A 13 -3.54 -5.46 -1.20
CA TRP A 13 -4.49 -6.24 -1.99
C TRP A 13 -5.90 -5.65 -1.83
N SER A 14 -6.74 -5.82 -2.85
CA SER A 14 -8.10 -5.26 -2.90
C SER A 14 -8.97 -5.74 -1.74
N ASP A 15 -8.80 -7.00 -1.34
CA ASP A 15 -9.53 -7.66 -0.26
C ASP A 15 -9.05 -7.28 1.15
N GLU A 16 -7.85 -6.71 1.28
CA GLU A 16 -7.38 -6.12 2.54
C GLU A 16 -8.12 -4.81 2.87
N VAL A 17 -8.68 -4.12 1.85
CA VAL A 17 -9.35 -2.83 2.02
C VAL A 17 -10.87 -3.02 2.02
N GLY A 18 -11.42 -3.13 3.23
CA GLY A 18 -12.85 -3.18 3.50
C GLY A 18 -13.40 -1.89 4.10
N ASP A 19 -14.45 -2.03 4.90
CA ASP A 19 -15.11 -0.91 5.57
C ASP A 19 -14.30 -0.34 6.74
N GLU A 20 -13.50 -1.20 7.38
CA GLU A 20 -12.60 -0.81 8.46
C GLU A 20 -11.38 -0.06 7.94
N PHE A 21 -10.82 0.77 8.80
CA PHE A 21 -9.60 1.51 8.49
C PHE A 21 -8.39 0.60 8.38
N LEU A 22 -7.75 0.59 7.21
CA LEU A 22 -6.44 -0.03 7.00
C LEU A 22 -5.34 1.03 7.09
N GLU A 23 -4.42 0.86 8.02
CA GLU A 23 -3.20 1.68 8.10
C GLU A 23 -2.01 0.93 7.52
N ARG A 24 -1.19 1.66 6.75
CA ARG A 24 0.09 1.19 6.23
C ARG A 24 1.12 2.31 6.29
N ARG A 25 2.35 1.96 6.66
CA ARG A 25 3.51 2.85 6.50
C ARG A 25 4.14 2.62 5.12
N LEU A 26 3.98 3.57 4.22
CA LEU A 26 4.42 3.48 2.84
C LEU A 26 5.39 4.63 2.55
N LEU A 27 6.61 4.31 2.10
CA LEU A 27 7.67 5.30 1.81
C LEU A 27 7.91 6.32 2.95
N GLY A 28 7.80 5.84 4.19
CA GLY A 28 7.97 6.64 5.40
C GLY A 28 6.71 7.35 5.88
N ASP A 29 5.67 7.46 5.06
CA ASP A 29 4.41 8.13 5.37
C ASP A 29 3.38 7.14 5.95
N SER A 30 2.57 7.57 6.92
CA SER A 30 1.45 6.76 7.44
C SER A 30 0.20 7.08 6.60
N VAL A 31 -0.29 6.06 5.89
CA VAL A 31 -1.39 6.14 4.93
C VAL A 31 -2.58 5.36 5.49
N LEU A 32 -3.75 5.99 5.45
CA LEU A 32 -5.03 5.43 5.85
C LEU A 32 -5.84 5.11 4.59
N MET A 33 -6.30 3.87 4.47
CA MET A 33 -7.14 3.39 3.37
C MET A 33 -8.44 2.80 3.90
N TYR A 34 -9.53 2.98 3.16
CA TYR A 34 -10.83 2.36 3.44
C TYR A 34 -11.73 2.42 2.21
N ARG A 35 -12.72 1.52 2.16
CA ARG A 35 -13.71 1.48 1.08
C ARG A 35 -14.88 2.40 1.40
N LEU A 36 -15.25 3.22 0.42
CA LEU A 36 -16.41 4.11 0.47
C LEU A 36 -17.69 3.33 0.18
N SER A 37 -18.82 3.95 0.47
CA SER A 37 -20.15 3.34 0.28
C SER A 37 -20.46 3.05 -1.19
N ASP A 38 -19.80 3.72 -2.13
CA ASP A 38 -19.91 3.45 -3.58
C ASP A 38 -18.96 2.33 -4.07
N GLY A 39 -18.20 1.71 -3.16
CA GLY A 39 -17.25 0.65 -3.45
C GLY A 39 -15.85 1.14 -3.85
N SER A 40 -15.66 2.44 -4.10
CA SER A 40 -14.34 3.01 -4.40
C SER A 40 -13.45 3.08 -3.15
N VAL A 41 -12.13 3.19 -3.34
CA VAL A 41 -11.16 3.28 -2.23
C VAL A 41 -10.66 4.71 -2.05
N ALA A 42 -10.64 5.17 -0.81
CA ALA A 42 -9.98 6.40 -0.42
C ALA A 42 -8.62 6.09 0.22
N ALA A 43 -7.59 6.88 -0.10
CA ALA A 43 -6.30 6.88 0.60
C ALA A 43 -5.92 8.29 1.04
N LEU A 44 -5.71 8.46 2.34
CA LEU A 44 -5.48 9.75 2.98
C LEU A 44 -4.27 9.69 3.92
N SER A 45 -3.66 10.83 4.22
CA SER A 45 -2.68 10.91 5.31
C SER A 45 -3.34 10.53 6.64
N ASN A 46 -2.76 9.58 7.36
CA ASN A 46 -3.25 9.10 8.66
C ASN A 46 -2.84 10.06 9.82
N ARG A 47 -2.88 11.37 9.60
CA ARG A 47 -2.42 12.37 10.57
C ARG A 47 -3.34 13.58 10.55
N CYS A 48 -4.12 13.74 11.61
CA CYS A 48 -5.03 14.88 11.73
C CYS A 48 -4.25 16.22 11.69
N PRO A 49 -4.56 17.17 10.80
CA PRO A 49 -3.82 18.43 10.68
C PRO A 49 -3.96 19.34 11.91
N HIS A 50 -4.96 19.09 12.76
CA HIS A 50 -5.15 19.86 13.98
C HIS A 50 -4.03 19.62 15.02
N ARG A 51 -3.86 18.37 15.45
CA ARG A 51 -2.90 17.96 16.52
C ARG A 51 -2.31 16.57 16.29
N PHE A 52 -2.22 16.14 15.04
CA PHE A 52 -1.47 14.98 14.58
C PHE A 52 -1.91 13.61 15.12
N ALA A 53 -3.09 13.54 15.73
CA ALA A 53 -3.69 12.28 16.13
C ALA A 53 -3.82 11.34 14.92
N PRO A 54 -3.51 10.04 15.07
CA PRO A 54 -3.73 9.04 14.03
C PRO A 54 -5.23 8.88 13.79
N LEU A 55 -5.63 8.91 12.53
CA LEU A 55 -7.04 8.90 12.14
C LEU A 55 -7.65 7.50 12.10
N HIS A 56 -6.84 6.45 11.88
CA HIS A 56 -7.31 5.06 11.95
C HIS A 56 -7.82 4.66 13.35
N LEU A 57 -7.40 5.37 14.41
CA LEU A 57 -7.95 5.19 15.77
C LEU A 57 -9.29 5.91 15.97
N GLY A 58 -9.77 6.62 14.95
CA GLY A 58 -11.06 7.29 14.92
C GLY A 58 -12.20 6.34 14.58
N LYS A 59 -13.23 6.89 13.93
CA LYS A 59 -14.35 6.10 13.42
C LYS A 59 -14.91 6.68 12.14
N ARG A 60 -15.63 5.85 11.39
CA ARG A 60 -16.41 6.30 10.23
C ARG A 60 -17.69 6.99 10.65
N VAL A 61 -18.06 8.02 9.91
CA VAL A 61 -19.36 8.70 9.94
C VAL A 61 -19.84 8.76 8.48
N GLY A 62 -20.50 7.69 8.04
CA GLY A 62 -20.66 7.41 6.62
C GLY A 62 -19.30 7.25 5.94
N ASP A 63 -19.06 7.99 4.87
CA ASP A 63 -17.78 8.01 4.15
C ASP A 63 -16.77 9.01 4.71
N ALA A 64 -17.14 9.77 5.75
CA ALA A 64 -16.23 10.66 6.44
C ALA A 64 -15.51 9.96 7.59
N ILE A 65 -14.31 10.47 7.90
CA ILE A 65 -13.51 10.04 9.05
C ILE A 65 -13.72 11.04 10.18
N GLN A 66 -14.13 10.58 11.36
CA GLN A 66 -14.10 11.38 12.58
C GLN A 66 -12.80 11.13 13.34
N CYS A 67 -12.02 12.19 13.55
CA CYS A 67 -10.79 12.16 14.34
C CYS A 67 -11.08 11.78 15.80
N PRO A 68 -10.33 10.84 16.40
CA PRO A 68 -10.58 10.37 17.76
C PRO A 68 -10.29 11.42 18.83
N TYR A 69 -9.46 12.42 18.51
CA TYR A 69 -8.99 13.35 19.52
C TYR A 69 -10.02 14.45 19.81
N HIS A 70 -10.44 15.16 18.76
CA HIS A 70 -11.25 16.37 18.89
C HIS A 70 -12.54 16.33 18.04
N GLY A 71 -12.82 15.21 17.40
CA GLY A 71 -14.07 14.98 16.67
C GLY A 71 -14.21 15.71 15.33
N LEU A 72 -13.15 16.35 14.82
CA LEU A 72 -13.15 16.90 13.46
C LEU A 72 -13.47 15.79 12.46
N GLN A 73 -14.30 16.10 11.47
CA GLN A 73 -14.65 15.16 10.41
C GLN A 73 -14.02 15.57 9.09
N TYR A 74 -13.50 14.59 8.35
CA TYR A 74 -12.88 14.76 7.05
C TYR A 74 -13.56 13.89 6.01
N ALA A 75 -13.91 14.45 4.86
CA ALA A 75 -14.43 13.67 3.73
C ALA A 75 -13.31 12.85 3.05
N SER A 76 -13.70 11.93 2.17
CA SER A 76 -12.79 11.07 1.39
C SER A 76 -11.90 11.85 0.42
N ASP A 77 -12.26 13.10 0.09
CA ASP A 77 -11.41 14.00 -0.68
C ASP A 77 -10.33 14.70 0.18
N GLY A 78 -10.38 14.51 1.50
CA GLY A 78 -9.50 15.09 2.52
C GLY A 78 -10.00 16.40 3.13
N SER A 79 -11.08 17.02 2.63
CA SER A 79 -11.60 18.27 3.18
C SER A 79 -12.15 18.09 4.61
N CYS A 80 -11.89 19.04 5.51
CA CYS A 80 -12.61 19.08 6.78
C CYS A 80 -14.03 19.58 6.56
N ILE A 81 -15.00 18.72 6.85
CA ILE A 81 -16.42 18.99 6.62
C ILE A 81 -17.19 19.31 7.91
N ALA A 82 -16.62 19.00 9.08
CA ALA A 82 -17.21 19.37 10.36
C ALA A 82 -16.15 19.63 11.42
N ASN A 83 -16.35 20.71 12.17
CA ASN A 83 -15.61 21.05 13.38
C ASN A 83 -16.59 21.19 14.55
N PRO A 84 -16.53 20.32 15.57
CA PRO A 84 -17.45 20.40 16.71
C PRO A 84 -17.10 21.52 17.71
N GLN A 85 -15.97 22.21 17.52
CA GLN A 85 -15.45 23.20 18.46
C GLN A 85 -15.68 24.65 18.02
N GLY A 86 -15.73 25.56 19.00
CA GLY A 86 -15.76 27.01 18.78
C GLY A 86 -16.93 27.45 17.88
N ASN A 87 -16.64 28.33 16.92
CA ASN A 87 -17.60 28.80 15.92
C ASN A 87 -17.90 27.79 14.80
N ARG A 88 -17.40 26.55 14.93
CA ARG A 88 -17.56 25.44 13.96
C ARG A 88 -16.97 25.72 12.58
N ALA A 89 -16.06 26.70 12.46
CA ALA A 89 -15.37 26.97 11.21
C ALA A 89 -14.53 25.76 10.78
N THR A 90 -14.52 25.50 9.47
CA THR A 90 -13.71 24.49 8.79
C THR A 90 -12.73 25.18 7.83
N PRO A 91 -11.57 25.65 8.33
CA PRO A 91 -10.60 26.35 7.49
C PRO A 91 -10.13 25.45 6.34
N ALA A 92 -9.92 26.03 5.15
CA ALA A 92 -9.40 25.28 3.99
C ALA A 92 -8.05 24.58 4.27
N ALA A 93 -7.25 25.13 5.19
CA ALA A 93 -5.99 24.54 5.63
C ALA A 93 -6.15 23.28 6.51
N ALA A 94 -7.31 23.05 7.11
CA ALA A 94 -7.62 21.83 7.85
C ALA A 94 -8.00 20.72 6.86
N ARG A 95 -7.07 20.34 5.98
CA ARG A 95 -7.29 19.34 4.94
C ARG A 95 -6.27 18.23 5.08
N LEU A 96 -6.70 16.99 4.90
CA LEU A 96 -5.84 15.83 4.80
C LEU A 96 -5.19 15.79 3.43
N HIS A 97 -3.95 15.31 3.38
CA HIS A 97 -3.34 14.98 2.10
C HIS A 97 -4.06 13.76 1.53
N ARG A 98 -4.46 13.84 0.26
CA ARG A 98 -5.11 12.75 -0.47
C ARG A 98 -4.14 12.18 -1.48
N TYR A 99 -3.97 10.86 -1.45
CA TYR A 99 -3.19 10.15 -2.45
C TYR A 99 -4.11 9.73 -3.61
N PRO A 100 -3.71 9.91 -4.87
CA PRO A 100 -4.35 9.23 -5.98
C PRO A 100 -4.31 7.71 -5.78
N VAL A 101 -5.43 7.05 -6.08
CA VAL A 101 -5.60 5.60 -5.95
C VAL A 101 -6.18 5.04 -7.25
N ASN A 102 -5.74 3.84 -7.61
CA ASN A 102 -6.35 3.06 -8.67
C ASN A 102 -6.47 1.59 -8.20
N GLU A 103 -7.68 1.04 -8.26
CA GLU A 103 -7.92 -0.38 -7.98
C GLU A 103 -7.88 -1.15 -9.30
N ARG A 104 -6.84 -1.98 -9.47
CA ARG A 104 -6.61 -2.73 -10.71
C ARG A 104 -5.81 -3.98 -10.42
N PHE A 105 -6.13 -5.06 -11.15
CA PHE A 105 -5.45 -6.36 -11.03
C PHE A 105 -5.52 -6.97 -9.61
N GLY A 106 -6.66 -6.80 -8.94
CA GLY A 106 -6.86 -7.31 -7.57
C GLY A 106 -6.07 -6.56 -6.50
N ALA A 107 -5.49 -5.40 -6.81
CA ALA A 107 -4.66 -4.63 -5.91
C ALA A 107 -5.05 -3.14 -5.88
N ILE A 108 -4.72 -2.50 -4.76
CA ILE A 108 -4.82 -1.06 -4.55
C ILE A 108 -3.47 -0.44 -4.87
N TRP A 109 -3.43 0.35 -5.94
CA TRP A 109 -2.26 1.14 -6.33
C TRP A 109 -2.41 2.55 -5.79
N TYR A 110 -1.35 3.09 -5.17
CA TYR A 110 -1.33 4.46 -4.68
C TYR A 110 -0.16 5.25 -5.26
N TRP A 111 -0.35 6.57 -5.37
CA TRP A 111 0.65 7.50 -5.88
C TRP A 111 1.11 8.49 -4.78
N PRO A 112 2.36 8.43 -4.32
CA PRO A 112 2.88 9.28 -3.24
C PRO A 112 3.53 10.61 -3.70
N GLY A 113 3.59 10.84 -5.01
CA GLY A 113 4.24 11.98 -5.64
C GLY A 113 3.30 13.11 -6.00
N ASP A 114 3.66 13.87 -7.03
CA ASP A 114 2.81 14.94 -7.57
C ASP A 114 1.53 14.32 -8.17
N PRO A 115 0.33 14.62 -7.63
CA PRO A 115 -0.91 14.05 -8.13
C PRO A 115 -1.22 14.36 -9.60
N SER A 116 -0.66 15.44 -10.16
CA SER A 116 -0.85 15.81 -11.56
C SER A 116 -0.12 14.88 -12.54
N LEU A 117 0.84 14.10 -12.05
CA LEU A 117 1.63 13.14 -12.82
C LEU A 117 1.12 11.70 -12.67
N ALA A 118 0.08 11.47 -11.87
CA ALA A 118 -0.43 10.14 -11.53
C ALA A 118 -1.28 9.54 -12.67
N ASP A 119 -0.65 9.20 -13.79
CA ASP A 119 -1.32 8.55 -14.93
C ASP A 119 -1.56 7.05 -14.65
N PRO A 120 -2.82 6.58 -14.56
CA PRO A 120 -3.13 5.16 -14.33
C PRO A 120 -2.62 4.22 -15.42
N SER A 121 -2.32 4.73 -16.63
CA SER A 121 -1.76 3.92 -17.72
C SER A 121 -0.34 3.42 -17.42
N ALA A 122 0.38 4.09 -16.51
CA ALA A 122 1.73 3.72 -16.07
C ALA A 122 1.75 2.61 -15.00
N ILE A 123 0.59 2.12 -14.54
CA ILE A 123 0.52 0.96 -13.63
C ILE A 123 1.02 -0.29 -14.39
N PRO A 124 1.98 -1.06 -13.82
CA PRO A 124 2.46 -2.30 -14.45
C PRO A 124 1.31 -3.25 -14.79
N ASP A 125 1.35 -3.83 -15.98
CA ASP A 125 0.33 -4.80 -16.41
C ASP A 125 0.49 -6.12 -15.67
N LEU A 126 -0.42 -6.35 -14.72
CA LEU A 126 -0.54 -7.61 -13.98
C LEU A 126 -1.83 -8.35 -14.34
N SER A 127 -2.33 -8.19 -15.57
CA SER A 127 -3.57 -8.83 -16.05
C SER A 127 -3.58 -10.35 -15.86
N PHE A 128 -2.42 -10.99 -15.86
CA PHE A 128 -2.26 -12.41 -15.57
C PHE A 128 -2.74 -12.82 -14.17
N LEU A 129 -2.79 -11.91 -13.18
CA LEU A 129 -3.35 -12.17 -11.85
C LEU A 129 -4.88 -12.29 -11.85
N THR A 130 -5.52 -11.76 -12.88
CA THR A 130 -6.99 -11.72 -13.03
C THR A 130 -7.49 -12.52 -14.23
N ASP A 131 -6.61 -13.28 -14.89
CA ASP A 131 -6.99 -14.14 -16.01
C ASP A 131 -7.86 -15.30 -15.49
N ALA A 132 -9.05 -15.46 -16.07
CA ALA A 132 -10.01 -16.51 -15.71
C ALA A 132 -9.47 -17.95 -15.88
N ARG A 133 -8.37 -18.12 -16.63
CA ARG A 133 -7.66 -19.40 -16.79
C ARG A 133 -6.71 -19.72 -15.64
N SER A 134 -6.52 -18.78 -14.71
CA SER A 134 -5.59 -18.89 -13.58
C SER A 134 -6.30 -18.69 -12.26
N VAL A 135 -5.71 -19.26 -11.20
CA VAL A 135 -6.08 -18.93 -9.82
C VAL A 135 -4.93 -18.11 -9.25
N GLY A 136 -5.18 -16.83 -9.00
CA GLY A 136 -4.23 -15.97 -8.30
C GLY A 136 -4.16 -16.37 -6.83
N VAL A 137 -2.94 -16.58 -6.32
CA VAL A 137 -2.67 -16.67 -4.89
C VAL A 137 -1.73 -15.53 -4.55
N HIS A 138 -2.11 -14.73 -3.56
CA HIS A 138 -1.33 -13.59 -3.11
C HIS A 138 -1.08 -13.67 -1.60
N GLY A 139 -0.08 -12.91 -1.18
CA GLY A 139 0.29 -12.81 0.22
C GLY A 139 1.07 -11.52 0.46
N TYR A 140 1.38 -11.29 1.73
CA TYR A 140 2.21 -10.19 2.18
C TYR A 140 3.32 -10.75 3.07
N LEU A 141 4.56 -10.43 2.73
CA LEU A 141 5.74 -10.78 3.52
C LEU A 141 6.46 -9.50 3.93
N HIS A 142 6.38 -9.16 5.22
CA HIS A 142 7.16 -8.06 5.74
C HIS A 142 8.63 -8.46 5.84
N THR A 143 9.52 -7.65 5.25
CA THR A 143 10.96 -7.87 5.31
C THR A 143 11.65 -6.63 5.87
N GLU A 144 12.51 -6.82 6.86
CA GLU A 144 13.34 -5.77 7.44
C GLU A 144 14.59 -5.49 6.58
N ALA A 145 14.37 -5.14 5.32
CA ALA A 145 15.42 -4.83 4.36
C ALA A 145 15.05 -3.61 3.52
N ASN A 146 16.06 -2.96 2.92
CA ASN A 146 15.79 -1.96 1.90
C ASN A 146 15.20 -2.63 0.65
N TYR A 147 14.23 -1.98 0.00
CA TYR A 147 13.55 -2.53 -1.18
C TYR A 147 14.49 -2.75 -2.38
N GLU A 148 15.60 -2.01 -2.49
CA GLU A 148 16.60 -2.21 -3.53
C GLU A 148 17.29 -3.56 -3.35
N LEU A 149 17.60 -3.95 -2.11
CA LEU A 149 18.19 -5.27 -1.81
C LEU A 149 17.24 -6.42 -2.16
N LEU A 150 15.92 -6.21 -2.00
CA LEU A 150 14.92 -7.18 -2.42
C LEU A 150 14.82 -7.26 -3.94
N SER A 151 14.92 -6.12 -4.61
CA SER A 151 14.90 -6.04 -6.07
C SER A 151 16.12 -6.76 -6.66
N ASP A 152 17.32 -6.51 -6.11
CA ASP A 152 18.56 -7.20 -6.46
C ASP A 152 18.45 -8.71 -6.21
N ASN A 153 17.90 -9.10 -5.06
CA ASN A 153 17.71 -10.52 -4.72
C ASN A 153 16.78 -11.23 -5.71
N ILE A 154 15.62 -10.65 -6.05
CA ILE A 154 14.65 -11.29 -6.96
C ILE A 154 15.20 -11.41 -8.39
N LEU A 155 16.04 -10.46 -8.82
CA LEU A 155 16.62 -10.43 -10.17
C LEU A 155 17.89 -11.28 -10.31
N ASP A 156 18.52 -11.68 -9.20
CA ASP A 156 19.67 -12.59 -9.20
C ASP A 156 19.22 -14.06 -9.16
N LEU A 157 19.60 -14.87 -10.15
CA LEU A 157 19.36 -16.31 -10.12
C LEU A 157 20.50 -17.10 -9.44
N GLY A 158 21.66 -16.47 -9.22
CA GLY A 158 22.85 -17.14 -8.68
C GLY A 158 22.66 -17.68 -7.27
N HIS A 159 21.85 -17.00 -6.44
CA HIS A 159 21.58 -17.45 -5.08
C HIS A 159 20.66 -18.68 -4.99
N ALA A 160 19.93 -19.06 -6.06
CA ALA A 160 18.93 -20.12 -6.02
C ALA A 160 19.52 -21.49 -5.61
N ASP A 161 20.71 -21.84 -6.13
CA ASP A 161 21.39 -23.10 -5.82
C ASP A 161 21.92 -23.17 -4.37
N TYR A 162 22.06 -22.02 -3.70
CA TYR A 162 22.64 -21.94 -2.35
C TYR A 162 21.58 -21.70 -1.27
N LEU A 163 20.65 -20.76 -1.50
CA LEU A 163 19.60 -20.40 -0.53
C LEU A 163 18.32 -21.24 -0.70
N HIS A 164 18.09 -21.81 -1.88
CA HIS A 164 16.88 -22.57 -2.21
C HIS A 164 17.16 -23.98 -2.77
N PRO A 165 18.11 -24.76 -2.21
CA PRO A 165 18.57 -26.02 -2.81
C PRO A 165 17.50 -27.12 -2.88
N THR A 166 16.43 -27.00 -2.10
CA THR A 166 15.33 -27.98 -2.03
C THR A 166 14.04 -27.51 -2.70
N SER A 167 13.97 -26.25 -3.12
CA SER A 167 12.74 -25.65 -3.67
C SER A 167 12.91 -25.15 -5.10
N LEU A 168 13.96 -24.35 -5.39
CA LEU A 168 14.15 -23.70 -6.69
C LEU A 168 15.48 -24.07 -7.36
N GLY A 169 16.53 -24.23 -6.57
CA GLY A 169 17.87 -24.53 -7.05
C GLY A 169 17.98 -25.90 -7.73
N SER A 170 18.96 -26.00 -8.63
CA SER A 170 19.40 -27.26 -9.20
C SER A 170 20.34 -27.98 -8.23
N LYS A 171 20.49 -29.30 -8.38
CA LYS A 171 21.41 -30.12 -7.54
C LYS A 171 22.91 -29.85 -7.82
N LEU A 172 23.29 -28.72 -8.42
CA LEU A 172 24.67 -28.38 -8.75
C LEU A 172 25.57 -28.28 -7.50
N ASN A 173 24.97 -28.03 -6.33
CA ASN A 173 25.68 -27.88 -5.07
C ASN A 173 25.58 -29.10 -4.15
N GLN A 174 25.13 -30.26 -4.66
CA GLN A 174 25.27 -31.51 -3.91
C GLN A 174 26.75 -31.91 -3.87
N PRO A 175 27.28 -32.39 -2.73
CA PRO A 175 28.62 -32.96 -2.68
C PRO A 175 28.77 -33.98 -3.81
N LEU A 176 29.90 -33.94 -4.53
CA LEU A 176 30.27 -34.95 -5.52
C LEU A 176 30.60 -36.29 -4.83
N GLU A 177 29.65 -36.84 -4.06
CA GLU A 177 29.78 -38.18 -3.54
C GLU A 177 29.35 -39.18 -4.62
N ASN A 178 30.31 -40.00 -5.03
CA ASN A 178 30.17 -41.21 -5.86
C ASN A 178 30.02 -41.04 -7.39
N ARG A 179 30.94 -40.32 -8.04
CA ARG A 179 31.20 -40.48 -9.49
C ARG A 179 32.45 -41.29 -9.86
N TRP A 180 33.18 -41.83 -8.87
CA TRP A 180 34.45 -42.54 -9.08
C TRP A 180 34.55 -43.90 -8.36
N SER A 181 33.47 -44.66 -8.28
CA SER A 181 33.53 -46.08 -7.93
C SER A 181 33.39 -46.92 -9.20
N HIS A 182 34.53 -47.09 -9.89
CA HIS A 182 34.77 -48.21 -10.79
C HIS A 182 35.22 -49.43 -9.99
#